data_AF-A0A183SC63-F1
#
_entry.id   AF-A0A183SC63-F1
#
_cell.length_a   1.000
_cell.length_b   1.000
_cell.length_c   1.000
_cell.angle_alpha   90.00
_cell.angle_beta   90.00
_cell.angle_gamma   90.00
#
_symmetry.space_group_name_H-M   'P 1'
#
loop_
_entity.id
_entity.type
_entity.pdbx_description
1 polymer ?
#
loop_
_entity_poly.entity_id
_entity_poly.type
_entity_poly.pdbx_seq_one_letter_code
_entity_poly.pdbx_strand_id
1 'polypeptide(L)'
;MQKFGCPERFMDMVRQLHEGMTARVTDNGTVSDPFTVTNGVKQGCVLAPTVLSLVFYAMLMDTRRDEQPGIRIAYRTDGHLLNSRCMQSSTHVATTTVHVLLFADDCSFNTVTEENMQRSMDLFAAGSADFGLTISTGKTVVMHQPLPSAECNAPRINVNCAQLKNMETFAYLGSTLSRNTIIDDEVAQWI
;
A
#
# COMPACT_ATOMS: atom_id res chain seq x y z
N MET A 1 -1.25 -17.89 7.39
CA MET A 1 -1.18 -17.54 8.83
C MET A 1 -0.18 -18.41 9.59
N GLN A 2 -0.26 -19.74 9.50
CA GLN A 2 0.69 -20.65 10.17
C GLN A 2 2.16 -20.38 9.83
N LYS A 3 2.49 -20.16 8.55
CA LYS A 3 3.84 -19.79 8.06
C LYS A 3 4.42 -18.54 8.75
N PHE A 4 3.57 -17.66 9.27
CA PHE A 4 3.94 -16.41 9.92
C PHE A 4 3.90 -16.50 11.45
N GLY A 5 3.77 -17.71 12.01
CA GLY A 5 3.83 -17.93 13.47
C GLY A 5 2.54 -17.61 14.22
N CYS A 6 1.39 -17.46 13.53
CA CYS A 6 0.12 -17.33 14.23
C CYS A 6 -0.17 -18.58 15.07
N PRO A 7 -0.51 -18.45 16.37
CA PRO A 7 -0.87 -19.59 17.20
C PRO A 7 -2.04 -20.38 16.62
N GLU A 8 -2.00 -21.70 16.73
CA GLU A 8 -3.05 -22.61 16.23
C GLU A 8 -4.44 -22.21 16.73
N ARG A 9 -4.56 -21.96 18.04
CA ARG A 9 -5.81 -21.49 18.66
C ARG A 9 -6.38 -20.22 18.00
N PHE A 10 -5.52 -19.30 17.56
CA PHE A 10 -5.99 -18.09 16.86
C PHE A 10 -6.48 -18.42 15.46
N MET A 11 -5.78 -19.28 14.73
CA MET A 11 -6.23 -19.75 13.42
C MET A 11 -7.56 -20.49 13.51
N ASP A 12 -7.75 -21.33 14.53
CA ASP A 12 -9.03 -22.02 14.77
C ASP A 12 -10.16 -21.04 15.07
N MET A 13 -9.93 -19.98 15.84
CA MET A 13 -10.93 -18.94 16.07
C MET A 13 -11.31 -18.21 14.77
N VAL A 14 -10.33 -17.86 13.94
CA VAL A 14 -10.60 -17.24 12.63
C VAL A 14 -11.38 -18.18 11.72
N ARG A 15 -11.01 -19.47 11.73
CA ARG A 15 -11.64 -20.53 10.95
C ARG A 15 -13.11 -20.74 11.36
N GLN A 16 -13.41 -20.79 12.66
CA GLN A 16 -14.78 -20.89 13.17
C GLN A 16 -15.66 -19.70 12.75
N LEU A 17 -15.08 -18.52 12.54
CA LEU A 17 -15.83 -17.34 12.13
C LEU A 17 -16.08 -17.28 10.62
N HIS A 18 -15.26 -17.92 9.80
CA HIS A 18 -15.28 -17.75 8.34
C HIS A 18 -15.60 -19.02 7.55
N GLU A 19 -15.30 -20.22 8.07
CA GLU A 19 -15.65 -21.48 7.39
C GLU A 19 -17.15 -21.76 7.48
N GLY A 20 -17.73 -22.16 6.34
CA GLY A 20 -19.16 -22.48 6.26
C GLY A 20 -20.09 -21.29 6.49
N MET A 21 -19.56 -20.05 6.44
CA MET A 21 -20.37 -18.85 6.62
C MET A 21 -21.48 -18.79 5.57
N THR A 22 -22.69 -18.48 6.03
CA THR A 22 -23.82 -18.13 5.17
C THR A 22 -24.25 -16.69 5.45
N ALA A 23 -24.74 -16.01 4.44
CA ALA A 23 -25.20 -14.63 4.53
C ALA A 23 -26.60 -14.49 3.93
N ARG A 24 -27.29 -13.42 4.34
CA ARG A 24 -28.57 -12.96 3.80
C ARG A 24 -28.49 -11.46 3.59
N VAL A 25 -29.12 -10.96 2.54
CA VAL A 25 -29.23 -9.52 2.26
C VAL A 25 -30.63 -9.07 2.65
N THR A 26 -30.72 -7.95 3.37
CA THR A 26 -32.00 -7.27 3.62
C THR A 26 -32.02 -5.99 2.82
N ASP A 27 -33.01 -5.83 1.95
CA ASP A 27 -33.25 -4.60 1.19
C ASP A 27 -34.73 -4.21 1.30
N ASN A 28 -34.99 -2.97 1.70
CA ASN A 28 -36.33 -2.42 1.90
C ASN A 28 -37.29 -3.35 2.70
N GLY A 29 -36.77 -4.01 3.74
CA GLY A 29 -37.54 -4.93 4.60
C GLY A 29 -37.75 -6.33 4.03
N THR A 30 -37.31 -6.60 2.79
CA THR A 30 -37.31 -7.94 2.19
C THR A 30 -35.97 -8.62 2.46
N VAL A 31 -36.01 -9.86 2.95
CA VAL A 31 -34.79 -10.65 3.25
C VAL A 31 -34.61 -11.74 2.22
N SER A 32 -33.42 -11.83 1.63
CA SER A 32 -33.08 -12.89 0.68
C SER A 32 -33.08 -14.28 1.31
N ASP A 33 -33.09 -15.31 0.47
CA ASP A 33 -32.68 -16.64 0.89
C ASP A 33 -31.21 -16.63 1.34
N PRO A 34 -30.81 -17.53 2.26
CA PRO A 34 -29.42 -17.68 2.68
C PRO A 34 -28.57 -18.22 1.53
N PHE A 35 -27.38 -17.62 1.37
CA PHE A 35 -26.37 -18.08 0.43
C PHE A 35 -25.03 -18.27 1.13
N THR A 36 -24.22 -19.21 0.65
CA THR A 36 -22.88 -19.47 1.20
C THR A 36 -21.92 -18.35 0.80
N VAL A 37 -21.17 -17.85 1.77
CA VAL A 37 -20.07 -16.91 1.54
C VAL A 37 -18.82 -17.73 1.22
N THR A 38 -18.39 -17.68 -0.04
CA THR A 38 -17.24 -18.45 -0.54
C THR A 38 -15.97 -17.63 -0.64
N ASN A 39 -16.06 -16.30 -0.57
CA ASN A 39 -14.92 -15.40 -0.68
C ASN A 39 -15.12 -14.14 0.18
N GLY A 40 -13.98 -13.48 0.45
CA GLY A 40 -13.94 -12.24 1.22
C GLY A 40 -14.21 -12.43 2.71
N VAL A 41 -14.27 -11.30 3.40
CA VAL A 41 -14.60 -11.19 4.82
C VAL A 41 -15.76 -10.21 4.96
N LYS A 42 -16.65 -10.44 5.94
CA LYS A 42 -17.80 -9.56 6.15
C LYS A 42 -17.34 -8.14 6.54
N GLN A 43 -17.77 -7.13 5.81
CA GLN A 43 -17.56 -5.73 6.21
C GLN A 43 -18.24 -5.46 7.57
N GLY A 44 -17.50 -4.82 8.48
CA GLY A 44 -17.91 -4.62 9.86
C GLY A 44 -17.59 -5.79 10.81
N CYS A 45 -17.00 -6.88 10.31
CA CYS A 45 -16.40 -7.89 11.18
C CYS A 45 -15.17 -7.31 11.89
N VAL A 46 -15.09 -7.48 13.21
CA VAL A 46 -13.98 -6.97 14.03
C VAL A 46 -12.63 -7.52 13.59
N LEU A 47 -12.59 -8.76 13.09
CA LEU A 47 -11.35 -9.41 12.63
C LEU A 47 -11.04 -9.16 11.15
N ALA A 48 -11.99 -8.68 10.36
CA ALA A 48 -11.79 -8.48 8.92
C ALA A 48 -10.59 -7.56 8.61
N PRO A 49 -10.40 -6.41 9.27
CA PRO A 49 -9.23 -5.56 9.04
C PRO A 49 -7.91 -6.30 9.32
N THR A 50 -7.83 -7.05 10.43
CA THR A 50 -6.61 -7.80 10.78
C THR A 50 -6.30 -8.91 9.79
N VAL A 51 -7.33 -9.65 9.35
CA VAL A 51 -7.16 -10.69 8.33
C VAL A 51 -6.69 -10.09 7.01
N LEU A 52 -7.28 -8.97 6.59
CA LEU A 52 -6.87 -8.25 5.37
C LEU A 52 -5.41 -7.78 5.48
N SER A 53 -5.01 -7.17 6.60
CA SER A 53 -3.62 -6.75 6.82
C SER A 53 -2.64 -7.93 6.78
N LEU A 54 -3.02 -9.10 7.31
CA LEU A 54 -2.19 -10.31 7.24
C LEU A 54 -2.05 -10.83 5.81
N VAL A 55 -3.10 -10.75 4.99
CA VAL A 55 -3.05 -11.11 3.56
C VAL A 55 -2.11 -10.17 2.82
N PHE A 56 -2.25 -8.85 2.98
CA PHE A 56 -1.33 -7.87 2.38
C PHE A 56 0.12 -8.09 2.82
N TYR A 57 0.34 -8.31 4.12
CA TYR A 57 1.68 -8.59 4.62
C TYR A 57 2.27 -9.86 3.99
N ALA A 58 1.49 -10.94 3.93
CA ALA A 58 1.92 -12.19 3.33
C ALA A 58 2.24 -12.05 1.84
N MET A 59 1.38 -11.37 1.09
CA MET A 59 1.56 -11.07 -0.32
C MET A 59 2.82 -10.25 -0.57
N LEU A 60 3.01 -9.18 0.19
CA LEU A 60 4.20 -8.36 0.09
C LEU A 60 5.44 -9.19 0.42
N MET A 61 5.45 -9.94 1.52
CA MET A 61 6.58 -10.81 1.88
C MET A 61 6.91 -11.86 0.82
N ASP A 62 5.91 -12.45 0.15
CA ASP A 62 6.15 -13.46 -0.88
C ASP A 62 6.78 -12.86 -2.15
N THR A 63 6.42 -11.62 -2.48
CA THR A 63 7.03 -10.84 -3.57
C THR A 63 8.39 -10.22 -3.21
N ARG A 64 8.84 -10.26 -1.94
CA ARG A 64 10.09 -9.61 -1.44
C ARG A 64 11.34 -10.52 -1.46
N ARG A 65 11.55 -11.36 -2.48
CA ARG A 65 12.71 -12.28 -2.46
C ARG A 65 14.09 -11.64 -2.71
N ASP A 66 14.17 -10.39 -3.21
CA ASP A 66 15.41 -9.61 -3.42
C ASP A 66 15.26 -8.15 -2.93
N GLU A 67 16.35 -7.36 -2.97
CA GLU A 67 16.35 -5.89 -2.74
C GLU A 67 15.20 -5.22 -3.51
N GLN A 68 14.11 -4.95 -2.79
CA GLN A 68 12.95 -4.32 -3.41
C GLN A 68 13.21 -2.85 -3.67
N PRO A 69 12.72 -2.31 -4.79
CA PRO A 69 12.74 -0.88 -4.99
C PRO A 69 12.00 -0.15 -3.89
N GLY A 70 12.48 1.04 -3.53
CA GLY A 70 11.91 1.87 -2.49
C GLY A 70 12.69 3.16 -2.32
N ILE A 71 12.21 4.02 -1.42
CA ILE A 71 12.93 5.23 -1.02
C ILE A 71 13.75 4.92 0.23
N ARG A 72 15.06 5.17 0.16
CA ARG A 72 15.95 5.07 1.30
C ARG A 72 15.84 6.33 2.15
N ILE A 73 15.53 6.16 3.42
CA ILE A 73 15.44 7.23 4.41
C ILE A 73 16.57 7.02 5.42
N ALA A 74 17.49 7.98 5.47
CA ALA A 74 18.46 8.08 6.55
C ALA A 74 17.80 8.77 7.76
N TYR A 75 17.96 8.21 8.96
CA TYR A 75 17.40 8.77 10.18
C TYR A 75 18.33 8.59 11.39
N ARG A 76 18.07 9.38 12.43
CA ARG A 76 18.70 9.28 13.76
C ARG A 76 17.63 9.39 14.84
N THR A 77 17.90 8.85 16.02
CA THR A 77 17.00 8.86 17.18
C THR A 77 17.56 9.65 18.37
N ASP A 78 18.66 10.38 18.20
CA ASP A 78 19.41 11.04 19.27
C ASP A 78 18.90 12.45 19.66
N GLY A 79 17.62 12.76 19.40
CA GLY A 79 16.91 13.93 19.95
C GLY A 79 17.23 15.29 19.34
N HIS A 80 18.21 15.41 18.44
CA HIS A 80 18.58 16.68 17.79
C HIS A 80 18.02 16.82 16.36
N LEU A 81 16.69 16.96 16.26
CA LEU A 81 15.93 16.98 14.99
C LEU A 81 16.41 17.99 13.93
N LEU A 82 16.81 19.20 14.34
CA LEU A 82 17.16 20.29 13.41
C LEU A 82 18.67 20.39 13.10
N ASN A 83 19.50 19.52 13.66
CA ASN A 83 20.94 19.57 13.43
C ASN A 83 21.33 18.72 12.21
N SER A 84 21.22 19.29 11.01
CA SER A 84 21.53 18.60 9.76
C SER A 84 22.98 18.11 9.65
N ARG A 85 23.94 18.73 10.35
CA ARG A 85 25.34 18.26 10.41
C ARG A 85 25.44 16.85 11.02
N CYS A 86 24.54 16.49 11.93
CA CYS A 86 24.51 15.15 12.50
C CYS A 86 24.15 14.08 11.45
N MET A 87 23.40 14.42 10.41
CA MET A 87 23.09 13.49 9.31
C MET A 87 24.29 13.20 8.40
N GLN A 88 25.34 14.03 8.46
CA GLN A 88 26.58 13.83 7.72
C GLN A 88 27.60 12.96 8.49
N SER A 89 27.31 12.64 9.76
CA SER A 89 28.16 11.76 10.57
C SER A 89 28.02 10.31 10.10
N SER A 90 29.13 9.58 10.00
CA SER A 90 29.13 8.13 9.74
C SER A 90 28.67 7.31 10.94
N THR A 91 28.62 7.91 12.13
CA THR A 91 28.18 7.27 13.37
C THR A 91 26.74 7.67 13.72
N HIS A 92 25.97 6.71 14.25
CA HIS A 92 24.59 6.86 14.72
C HIS A 92 23.51 7.17 13.68
N VAL A 93 23.85 7.24 12.38
CA VAL A 93 22.86 7.31 11.29
C VAL A 93 22.44 5.89 10.88
N ALA A 94 21.15 5.60 10.98
CA ALA A 94 20.55 4.39 10.44
C ALA A 94 19.91 4.69 9.09
N THR A 95 19.78 3.69 8.23
CA THR A 95 19.02 3.79 6.98
C THR A 95 17.93 2.73 6.98
N THR A 96 16.72 3.13 6.59
CA THR A 96 15.61 2.22 6.29
C THR A 96 15.13 2.46 4.87
N THR A 97 14.51 1.46 4.26
CA THR A 97 13.89 1.60 2.94
C THR A 97 12.37 1.52 3.09
N VAL A 98 11.68 2.54 2.61
CA VAL A 98 10.22 2.56 2.52
C VAL A 98 9.83 2.08 1.13
N HIS A 99 9.21 0.90 1.07
CA HIS A 99 8.77 0.28 -0.19
C HIS A 99 7.33 0.66 -0.54
N VAL A 100 6.45 0.61 0.45
CA VAL A 100 5.01 0.81 0.28
C VAL A 100 4.42 1.44 1.54
N LEU A 101 3.53 2.40 1.35
CA LEU A 101 2.64 2.93 2.39
C LEU A 101 1.30 2.22 2.25
N LEU A 102 0.89 1.48 3.29
CA LEU A 102 -0.33 0.70 3.30
C LEU A 102 -1.33 1.27 4.29
N PHE A 103 -2.58 1.39 3.86
CA PHE A 103 -3.69 1.71 4.73
C PHE A 103 -4.96 1.04 4.23
N ALA A 104 -5.52 0.11 5.02
CA ALA A 104 -6.63 -0.73 4.57
C ALA A 104 -6.34 -1.39 3.21
N ASP A 105 -7.15 -1.12 2.18
CA ASP A 105 -6.96 -1.56 0.80
C ASP A 105 -6.12 -0.60 -0.07
N ASP A 106 -5.85 0.62 0.41
CA ASP A 106 -5.03 1.60 -0.29
C ASP A 106 -3.53 1.32 -0.12
N CYS A 107 -2.81 1.36 -1.24
CA CYS A 107 -1.36 1.22 -1.28
C CYS A 107 -0.72 2.34 -2.11
N SER A 108 0.38 2.91 -1.59
CA SER A 108 1.21 3.88 -2.31
C SER A 108 2.65 3.37 -2.38
N PHE A 109 3.10 3.09 -3.60
CA PHE A 109 4.47 2.72 -3.90
C PHE A 109 5.28 3.98 -4.19
N ASN A 110 6.53 3.99 -3.72
CA ASN A 110 7.42 5.14 -3.87
C ASN A 110 8.81 4.63 -4.27
N THR A 111 9.31 5.08 -5.42
CA THR A 111 10.62 4.68 -5.95
C THR A 111 11.33 5.87 -6.59
N VAL A 112 12.65 5.75 -6.76
CA VAL A 112 13.49 6.83 -7.33
C VAL A 112 13.51 6.79 -8.86
N THR A 113 13.17 5.64 -9.48
CA THR A 113 13.20 5.48 -10.93
C THR A 113 11.90 4.87 -11.45
N GLU A 114 11.57 5.20 -12.71
CA GLU A 114 10.40 4.67 -13.42
C GLU A 114 10.47 3.14 -13.58
N GLU A 115 11.64 2.60 -13.93
CA GLU A 115 11.87 1.15 -14.03
C GLU A 115 11.55 0.43 -12.72
N ASN A 116 12.00 1.00 -11.60
CA ASN A 116 11.74 0.48 -10.27
C ASN A 116 10.26 0.55 -9.89
N MET A 117 9.56 1.61 -10.32
CA MET A 117 8.12 1.75 -10.14
C MET A 117 7.38 0.66 -10.93
N GLN A 118 7.73 0.48 -12.20
CA GLN A 118 7.13 -0.55 -13.05
C GLN A 118 7.34 -1.94 -12.46
N ARG A 119 8.58 -2.27 -12.05
CA ARG A 119 8.89 -3.54 -11.38
C ARG A 119 8.07 -3.73 -10.10
N SER A 120 7.89 -2.69 -9.30
CA SER A 120 7.09 -2.75 -8.07
C SER A 120 5.62 -3.05 -8.39
N MET A 121 5.07 -2.39 -9.42
CA MET A 121 3.70 -2.62 -9.87
C MET A 121 3.49 -4.00 -10.49
N ASP A 122 4.45 -4.52 -11.26
CA ASP A 122 4.37 -5.87 -11.84
C ASP A 122 4.38 -6.95 -10.75
N LEU A 123 5.28 -6.81 -9.77
CA LEU A 123 5.34 -7.71 -8.61
C LEU A 123 4.05 -7.64 -7.79
N PHE A 124 3.53 -6.43 -7.57
CA PHE A 124 2.29 -6.24 -6.83
C PHE A 124 1.07 -6.81 -7.56
N ALA A 125 1.01 -6.66 -8.89
CA ALA A 125 -0.06 -7.23 -9.71
C ALA A 125 -0.04 -8.77 -9.70
N ALA A 126 1.14 -9.38 -9.86
CA ALA A 126 1.31 -10.82 -9.77
C ALA A 126 0.93 -11.34 -8.38
N GLY A 127 1.49 -10.74 -7.32
CA GLY A 127 1.16 -11.11 -5.94
C GLY A 127 -0.33 -10.91 -5.61
N SER A 128 -0.96 -9.84 -6.09
CA SER A 128 -2.39 -9.63 -5.90
C SER A 128 -3.20 -10.76 -6.53
N ALA A 129 -2.89 -11.15 -7.76
CA ALA A 129 -3.58 -12.24 -8.44
C ALA A 129 -3.40 -13.58 -7.71
N ASP A 130 -2.19 -13.89 -7.25
CA ASP A 130 -1.89 -15.13 -6.51
C ASP A 130 -2.65 -15.23 -5.17
N PHE A 131 -2.92 -14.08 -4.54
CA PHE A 131 -3.69 -13.98 -3.30
C PHE A 131 -5.19 -13.71 -3.53
N GLY A 132 -5.66 -13.73 -4.78
CA GLY A 132 -7.07 -13.53 -5.11
C GLY A 132 -7.57 -12.09 -4.94
N LEU A 133 -6.68 -11.11 -4.94
CA LEU A 133 -6.96 -9.68 -4.90
C LEU A 133 -6.96 -9.08 -6.30
N THR A 134 -7.83 -8.10 -6.52
CA THR A 134 -7.96 -7.40 -7.80
C THR A 134 -7.57 -5.94 -7.64
N ILE A 135 -6.61 -5.48 -8.44
CA ILE A 135 -6.22 -4.07 -8.49
C ILE A 135 -7.26 -3.28 -9.28
N SER A 136 -7.77 -2.20 -8.69
CA SER A 136 -8.66 -1.26 -9.37
C SER A 136 -7.87 -0.32 -10.28
N THR A 137 -7.53 -0.79 -11.50
CA THR A 137 -6.72 -0.03 -12.47
C THR A 137 -7.29 1.36 -12.80
N GLY A 138 -8.62 1.52 -12.78
CA GLY A 138 -9.28 2.81 -13.00
C GLY A 138 -9.11 3.81 -11.86
N LYS A 139 -8.79 3.36 -10.64
CA LYS A 139 -8.50 4.21 -9.48
C LYS A 139 -6.99 4.39 -9.25
N THR A 140 -6.16 3.50 -9.78
CA THR A 140 -4.71 3.59 -9.67
C THR A 140 -4.17 4.72 -10.55
N VAL A 141 -3.33 5.57 -9.97
CA VAL A 141 -2.73 6.73 -10.64
C VAL A 141 -1.23 6.77 -10.35
N VAL A 142 -0.49 7.48 -11.19
CA VAL A 142 0.95 7.69 -11.01
C VAL A 142 1.25 9.19 -10.97
N MET A 143 2.21 9.57 -10.13
CA MET A 143 2.75 10.91 -10.07
C MET A 143 4.27 10.81 -10.16
N HIS A 144 4.88 11.79 -10.81
CA HIS A 144 6.33 11.94 -10.87
C HIS A 144 6.69 13.33 -10.36
N GLN A 145 7.65 13.39 -9.43
CA GLN A 145 8.20 14.62 -8.88
C GLN A 145 9.62 14.79 -9.42
N PRO A 146 9.81 15.59 -10.49
CA PRO A 146 11.13 15.80 -11.07
C PRO A 146 11.98 16.69 -10.17
N LEU A 147 13.31 16.63 -10.36
CA LEU A 147 14.22 17.61 -9.75
C LEU A 147 13.86 19.03 -10.23
N PRO A 148 14.02 20.07 -9.38
CA PRO A 148 13.84 21.45 -9.81
C PRO A 148 14.70 21.72 -11.06
N SER A 149 14.09 22.24 -12.13
CA SER A 149 14.70 22.54 -13.45
C SER A 149 14.99 21.37 -14.39
N ALA A 150 14.68 20.12 -14.03
CA ALA A 150 14.81 18.99 -14.97
C ALA A 150 13.62 18.93 -15.94
N GLU A 151 13.88 18.73 -17.23
CA GLU A 151 12.82 18.36 -18.17
C GLU A 151 12.25 16.99 -17.77
N CYS A 152 10.94 16.98 -17.53
CA CYS A 152 10.25 15.85 -16.96
C CYS A 152 9.39 15.16 -18.02
N ASN A 153 9.84 14.01 -18.51
CA ASN A 153 8.95 13.12 -19.26
C ASN A 153 7.91 12.53 -18.32
N ALA A 154 6.66 12.44 -18.78
CA ALA A 154 5.61 11.77 -18.02
C ALA A 154 5.92 10.27 -17.92
N PRO A 155 5.91 9.67 -16.72
CA PRO A 155 6.20 8.25 -16.57
C PRO A 155 5.12 7.41 -17.27
N ARG A 156 5.53 6.26 -17.80
CA ARG A 156 4.70 5.29 -18.50
C ARG A 156 4.62 4.00 -17.70
N ILE A 157 3.89 4.07 -16.60
CA ILE A 157 3.64 2.91 -15.75
C ILE A 157 2.38 2.18 -16.22
N ASN A 158 2.48 0.86 -16.35
CA ASN A 158 1.39 -0.03 -16.73
C ASN A 158 1.04 -0.99 -15.61
N VAL A 159 -0.24 -1.34 -15.48
CA VAL A 159 -0.74 -2.43 -14.63
C VAL A 159 -1.69 -3.26 -15.45
N ASN A 160 -1.48 -4.59 -15.52
CA ASN A 160 -2.30 -5.49 -16.32
C ASN A 160 -2.46 -5.01 -17.79
N CYS A 161 -1.37 -4.53 -18.39
CA CYS A 161 -1.31 -3.92 -19.73
C CYS A 161 -2.07 -2.59 -19.92
N ALA A 162 -2.66 -2.01 -18.86
CA ALA A 162 -3.29 -0.70 -18.90
C ALA A 162 -2.34 0.38 -18.36
N GLN A 163 -2.14 1.46 -19.12
CA GLN A 163 -1.32 2.59 -18.67
C GLN A 163 -2.05 3.39 -17.60
N LEU A 164 -1.34 3.68 -16.51
CA LEU A 164 -1.86 4.49 -15.41
C LEU A 164 -1.98 5.96 -15.79
N LYS A 165 -3.01 6.62 -15.24
CA LYS A 165 -3.19 8.06 -15.42
C LYS A 165 -2.13 8.83 -14.63
N ASN A 166 -1.45 9.74 -15.33
CA ASN A 166 -0.55 10.70 -14.72
C ASN A 166 -1.34 11.81 -14.02
N MET A 167 -0.98 12.09 -12.76
CA MET A 167 -1.56 13.18 -11.98
C MET A 167 -0.52 14.27 -11.68
N GLU A 168 -1.01 15.49 -11.47
CA GLU A 168 -0.22 16.62 -10.98
C GLU A 168 -0.33 16.78 -9.46
N THR A 169 -1.43 16.29 -8.90
CA THR A 169 -1.75 16.34 -7.48
C THR A 169 -2.18 14.96 -7.02
N PHE A 170 -1.61 14.48 -5.92
CA PHE A 170 -1.87 13.14 -5.38
C PHE A 170 -2.36 13.27 -3.94
N ALA A 171 -3.61 12.90 -3.70
CA ALA A 171 -4.20 12.89 -2.36
C ALA A 171 -4.08 11.48 -1.75
N TYR A 172 -3.52 11.40 -0.54
CA TYR A 172 -3.36 10.15 0.20
C TYR A 172 -3.63 10.39 1.69
N LEU A 173 -4.65 9.72 2.24
CA LEU A 173 -5.04 9.79 3.65
C LEU A 173 -5.23 11.23 4.18
N GLY A 174 -5.79 12.11 3.35
CA GLY A 174 -6.02 13.52 3.70
C GLY A 174 -4.81 14.43 3.53
N SER A 175 -3.64 13.89 3.18
CA SER A 175 -2.49 14.70 2.73
C SER A 175 -2.50 14.85 1.22
N THR A 176 -2.02 15.97 0.72
CA THR A 176 -1.90 16.22 -0.72
C THR A 176 -0.46 16.50 -1.08
N LEU A 177 0.05 15.77 -2.06
CA LEU A 177 1.36 15.95 -2.66
C LEU A 177 1.20 16.59 -4.04
N SER A 178 2.15 17.44 -4.42
CA SER A 178 2.16 18.10 -5.73
C SER A 178 3.37 17.67 -6.56
N ARG A 179 3.21 17.68 -7.89
CA ARG A 179 4.32 17.41 -8.83
C ARG A 179 5.49 18.39 -8.65
N ASN A 180 5.21 19.65 -8.33
CA ASN A 180 6.21 20.71 -8.26
C ASN A 180 7.00 20.72 -6.95
N THR A 181 6.65 19.87 -5.97
CA THR A 181 7.32 19.77 -4.66
C THR A 181 7.35 21.08 -3.87
N ILE A 182 6.43 22.00 -4.15
CA ILE A 182 6.32 23.28 -3.43
C ILE A 182 5.52 23.03 -2.14
N ILE A 183 6.20 23.15 -1.00
CA ILE A 183 5.61 22.89 0.32
C ILE A 183 4.41 23.80 0.61
N ASP A 184 4.41 25.03 0.11
CA ASP A 184 3.29 25.96 0.29
C ASP A 184 2.02 25.43 -0.37
N ASP A 185 2.12 24.79 -1.55
CA ASP A 185 0.98 24.20 -2.25
C ASP A 185 0.43 22.97 -1.51
N GLU A 186 1.30 22.21 -0.84
CA GLU A 186 0.95 21.00 -0.09
C GLU A 186 0.32 21.34 1.28
N VAL A 187 0.77 22.42 1.92
CA VAL A 187 0.31 22.86 3.25
C VAL A 187 -0.88 23.80 3.16
N ALA A 188 -1.03 24.60 2.09
CA ALA A 188 -2.14 25.55 1.96
C ALA A 188 -3.53 24.88 1.96
N GLN A 189 -3.61 23.58 1.67
CA GLN A 189 -4.87 22.83 1.72
C GLN A 189 -5.30 22.44 3.15
N TRP A 190 -4.45 22.71 4.16
CA TRP A 190 -4.68 22.36 5.56
C TRP A 190 -5.18 23.55 6.41
N ILE A 191 -5.22 24.76 5.83
CA ILE A 191 -5.69 26.01 6.46
C ILE A 191 -7.06 26.37 5.90
#